data_AF-A4WKW4-F1
#
_entry.id   AF-A4WKW4-F1
#
_cell.length_a   1.000
_cell.length_b   1.000
_cell.length_c   1.000
_cell.angle_alpha   90.00
_cell.angle_beta   90.00
_cell.angle_gamma   90.00
#
_symmetry.space_group_name_H-M   'P 1'
#
loop_
_entity.id
_entity.type
_entity.pdbx_description
1 polymer ?
#
loop_
_entity_poly.entity_id
_entity_poly.type
_entity_poly.pdbx_seq_one_letter_code
_entity_poly.pdbx_strand_id
1 'polypeptide(L)'
;MSRDPHGWAWASRKLRGVEDVVAAAVFTVATAALVTFAVVVMAPFPQSKIVEVPISPSKDAPVRRVYVYNYTDANGYVQIYAIEYEGSDVETFRQAIGVFGRLIAVFDVYPGGYRCQKYVPYPVKLGEDPYNGLWCPPPFENKTVAGCTPIGLTSRGRWLQVQYRCS
;
A
#
# COMPACT_ATOMS: atom_id res chain seq x y z
N MET A 1 -2.54 -68.99 -59.72
CA MET A 1 -1.92 -68.56 -58.44
C MET A 1 -2.69 -67.34 -57.94
N SER A 2 -3.62 -67.55 -57.01
CA SER A 2 -4.44 -66.50 -56.40
C SER A 2 -3.64 -65.82 -55.29
N ARG A 3 -3.51 -64.49 -55.32
CA ARG A 3 -2.90 -63.69 -54.25
C ARG A 3 -4.01 -63.28 -53.27
N ASP A 4 -3.91 -63.74 -52.02
CA ASP A 4 -4.83 -63.39 -50.94
C ASP A 4 -4.86 -61.86 -50.68
N PRO A 5 -6.04 -61.21 -50.67
CA PRO A 5 -6.16 -59.77 -50.42
C PRO A 5 -6.23 -59.42 -48.93
N HIS A 6 -6.22 -60.41 -48.02
CA HIS A 6 -6.46 -60.20 -46.59
C HIS A 6 -5.25 -59.68 -45.78
N GLY A 7 -4.03 -59.68 -46.33
CA GLY A 7 -2.81 -59.28 -45.58
C GLY A 7 -2.65 -57.77 -45.37
N TRP A 8 -3.14 -56.94 -46.29
CA TRP A 8 -2.85 -55.49 -46.31
C TRP A 8 -3.72 -54.69 -45.33
N ALA A 9 -4.95 -55.14 -45.08
CA ALA A 9 -5.91 -54.48 -44.18
C ALA A 9 -5.61 -54.71 -42.67
N TRP A 10 -4.80 -55.72 -42.34
CA TRP A 10 -4.40 -56.01 -40.96
C TRP A 10 -3.09 -55.30 -40.60
N ALA A 11 -2.13 -55.25 -41.52
CA ALA A 11 -0.88 -54.49 -41.35
C ALA A 11 -1.12 -52.98 -41.21
N SER A 12 -2.03 -52.41 -42.02
CA SER A 12 -2.40 -50.98 -41.95
C SER A 12 -3.14 -50.60 -40.67
N ARG A 13 -3.98 -51.49 -40.11
CA ARG A 13 -4.63 -51.26 -38.80
C ARG A 13 -3.65 -51.31 -37.63
N LYS A 14 -2.64 -52.18 -37.73
CA LYS A 14 -1.60 -52.34 -36.70
C LYS A 14 -0.64 -51.15 -36.67
N LEU A 15 -0.34 -50.57 -37.84
CA LEU A 15 0.49 -49.36 -37.96
C LEU A 15 -0.20 -48.11 -37.39
N ARG A 16 -1.51 -47.93 -37.64
CA ARG A 16 -2.31 -46.83 -37.05
C ARG A 16 -2.31 -46.86 -35.52
N GLY A 17 -2.43 -48.05 -34.91
CA GLY A 17 -2.38 -48.18 -33.45
C GLY A 17 -1.03 -47.80 -32.84
N VAL A 18 0.08 -47.98 -33.57
CA VAL A 18 1.41 -47.55 -33.10
C VAL A 18 1.58 -46.03 -33.24
N GLU A 19 1.13 -45.45 -34.35
CA GLU A 19 1.14 -44.00 -34.58
C GLU A 19 0.29 -43.25 -33.54
N ASP A 20 -0.88 -43.79 -33.20
CA ASP A 20 -1.76 -43.21 -32.17
C ASP A 20 -1.11 -43.24 -30.78
N VAL A 21 -0.39 -44.32 -30.44
CA VAL A 21 0.35 -44.44 -29.18
C VAL A 21 1.51 -43.45 -29.12
N VAL A 22 2.24 -43.28 -30.23
CA VAL A 22 3.33 -42.31 -30.33
C VAL A 22 2.80 -40.87 -30.24
N ALA A 23 1.70 -40.56 -30.93
CA ALA A 23 1.06 -39.25 -30.87
C ALA A 23 0.56 -38.93 -29.45
N ALA A 24 -0.07 -39.89 -28.77
CA ALA A 24 -0.51 -39.73 -27.40
C ALA A 24 0.66 -39.49 -26.43
N ALA A 25 1.78 -40.21 -26.62
CA ALA A 25 2.98 -40.06 -25.80
C ALA A 25 3.64 -38.67 -26.00
N VAL A 26 3.77 -38.21 -27.24
CA VAL A 26 4.34 -36.89 -27.53
C VAL A 26 3.47 -35.78 -26.96
N PHE A 27 2.15 -35.91 -27.09
CA PHE A 27 1.20 -34.92 -26.56
C PHE A 27 1.24 -34.85 -25.03
N THR A 28 1.33 -35.99 -24.35
CA THR A 28 1.45 -36.01 -22.88
C THR A 28 2.76 -35.41 -22.40
N VAL A 29 3.89 -35.71 -23.06
CA VAL A 29 5.19 -35.12 -22.72
C VAL A 29 5.18 -33.60 -22.95
N ALA A 30 4.64 -33.14 -24.08
CA ALA A 30 4.52 -31.71 -24.38
C ALA A 30 3.63 -30.98 -23.36
N THR A 31 2.51 -31.59 -22.97
CA THR A 31 1.59 -31.03 -21.98
C THR A 31 2.25 -30.98 -20.59
N ALA A 32 2.96 -32.04 -20.19
CA ALA A 32 3.70 -32.07 -18.94
C ALA A 32 4.82 -31.01 -18.90
N ALA A 33 5.54 -30.84 -20.00
CA ALA A 33 6.57 -29.79 -20.14
C ALA A 33 5.96 -28.38 -20.02
N LEU A 34 4.80 -28.16 -20.64
CA LEU A 34 4.12 -26.86 -20.58
C LEU A 34 3.57 -26.57 -19.18
N VAL A 35 2.98 -27.57 -18.51
CA VAL A 35 2.47 -27.42 -17.13
C VAL A 35 3.62 -27.18 -16.16
N THR A 36 4.72 -27.92 -16.27
CA THR A 36 5.90 -27.72 -15.40
C THR A 36 6.52 -26.34 -15.62
N PHE A 37 6.65 -25.88 -16.87
CA PHE A 37 7.09 -24.53 -17.16
C PHE A 37 6.16 -23.47 -16.58
N ALA A 38 4.83 -23.65 -16.71
CA ALA A 38 3.85 -22.74 -16.13
C ALA A 38 3.94 -22.69 -14.60
N VAL A 39 4.14 -23.82 -13.93
CA VAL A 39 4.34 -23.88 -12.47
C VAL A 39 5.65 -23.19 -12.05
N VAL A 40 6.73 -23.37 -12.81
CA VAL A 40 8.02 -22.70 -12.54
C VAL A 40 7.92 -21.18 -12.73
N VAL A 41 7.19 -20.71 -13.76
CA VAL A 41 6.97 -19.28 -13.98
C VAL A 41 5.99 -18.69 -12.96
N MET A 42 5.04 -19.49 -12.47
CA MET A 42 4.17 -19.12 -11.35
C MET A 42 4.85 -19.26 -9.98
N ALA A 43 6.06 -19.83 -9.89
CA ALA A 43 6.81 -19.82 -8.65
C ALA A 43 6.92 -18.36 -8.21
N PRO A 44 6.46 -18.03 -7.00
CA PRO A 44 6.35 -16.66 -6.57
C PRO A 44 7.72 -16.03 -6.74
N PHE A 45 7.80 -14.99 -7.58
CA PHE A 45 8.94 -14.07 -7.57
C PHE A 45 9.31 -13.88 -6.11
N PRO A 46 10.57 -14.11 -5.70
CA PRO A 46 10.96 -13.89 -4.32
C PRO A 46 10.49 -12.48 -4.01
N GLN A 47 9.44 -12.39 -3.20
CA GLN A 47 8.94 -11.11 -2.77
C GLN A 47 10.10 -10.62 -1.95
N SER A 48 10.95 -9.78 -2.55
CA SER A 48 11.90 -9.00 -1.83
C SER A 48 11.01 -8.20 -0.90
N LYS A 49 10.83 -8.73 0.30
CA LYS A 49 10.22 -8.03 1.40
C LYS A 49 11.27 -6.99 1.71
N ILE A 50 11.26 -5.92 0.92
CA ILE A 50 12.02 -4.73 1.20
C ILE A 50 11.34 -4.23 2.47
N VAL A 51 11.88 -4.66 3.62
CA VAL A 51 11.50 -4.14 4.92
C VAL A 51 12.10 -2.75 4.94
N GLU A 52 11.43 -1.82 4.26
CA GLU A 52 11.73 -0.40 4.34
C GLU A 52 11.31 0.03 5.73
N VAL A 53 12.28 0.02 6.63
CA VAL A 53 12.17 0.63 7.94
C VAL A 53 11.58 2.03 7.74
N PRO A 54 10.61 2.48 8.55
CA PRO A 54 10.13 3.86 8.48
C PRO A 54 11.29 4.79 8.84
N ILE A 55 12.07 5.14 7.82
CA ILE A 55 13.15 6.11 7.93
C ILE A 55 12.42 7.45 8.03
N SER A 56 12.50 8.05 9.21
CA SER A 56 12.17 9.46 9.39
C SER A 56 12.81 10.26 8.25
N PRO A 57 12.12 11.26 7.68
CA PRO A 57 12.72 12.09 6.64
C PRO A 57 14.12 12.55 7.08
N SER A 58 15.05 12.58 6.12
CA SER A 58 16.41 13.09 6.36
C SER A 58 16.34 14.44 7.07
N LYS A 59 17.31 14.76 7.92
CA LYS A 59 17.40 16.08 8.58
C LYS A 59 17.37 17.24 7.57
N ASP A 60 17.74 16.97 6.32
CA ASP A 60 17.82 17.95 5.24
C ASP A 60 16.55 18.05 4.39
N ALA A 61 15.53 17.22 4.64
CA ALA A 61 14.27 17.33 3.93
C ALA A 61 13.49 18.56 4.41
N PRO A 62 12.92 19.39 3.52
CA PRO A 62 12.10 20.52 3.94
C PRO A 62 10.84 19.99 4.64
N VAL A 63 10.76 20.19 5.96
CA VAL A 63 9.60 19.82 6.77
C VAL A 63 8.83 21.08 7.14
N ARG A 64 7.59 21.18 6.68
CA ARG A 64 6.65 22.23 7.08
C ARG A 64 5.88 21.75 8.28
N ARG A 65 5.85 22.55 9.35
CA ARG A 65 5.11 22.21 10.57
C ARG A 65 3.82 23.00 10.63
N VAL A 66 2.70 22.29 10.68
CA VAL A 66 1.35 22.84 10.78
C VAL A 66 0.79 22.54 12.17
N TYR A 67 0.45 23.59 12.90
CA TYR A 67 -0.13 23.54 14.23
C TYR A 67 -1.63 23.80 14.13
N VAL A 68 -2.43 22.92 14.72
CA VAL A 68 -3.90 23.00 14.64
C VAL A 68 -4.47 23.36 16.00
N TYR A 69 -5.23 24.45 16.05
CA TYR A 69 -5.88 24.96 17.24
C TYR A 69 -7.40 24.85 17.11
N ASN A 70 -8.05 24.61 18.25
CA ASN A 70 -9.49 24.64 18.40
C ASN A 70 -9.86 25.76 19.38
N TYR A 71 -10.80 26.59 18.98
CA TYR A 71 -11.44 27.57 19.83
C TYR A 71 -12.95 27.39 19.78
N THR A 72 -13.58 27.24 20.93
CA THR A 72 -15.03 27.26 21.05
C THR A 72 -15.46 28.64 21.53
N ASP A 73 -16.33 29.31 20.78
CA ASP A 73 -16.85 30.61 21.16
C ASP A 73 -17.92 30.52 22.26
N ALA A 74 -18.39 31.68 22.75
CA ALA A 74 -19.40 31.76 23.79
C ALA A 74 -20.77 31.17 23.39
N ASN A 75 -21.02 31.00 22.08
CA ASN A 75 -22.25 30.46 21.52
C ASN A 75 -22.14 28.95 21.23
N GLY A 76 -20.97 28.34 21.50
CA GLY A 76 -20.70 26.92 21.27
C GLY A 76 -20.23 26.58 19.86
N TYR A 77 -19.96 27.56 19.00
CA TYR A 77 -19.40 27.30 17.68
C TYR A 77 -17.90 27.00 17.79
N VAL A 78 -17.49 25.90 17.18
CA VAL A 78 -16.10 25.46 17.15
C VAL A 78 -15.43 26.02 15.90
N GLN A 79 -14.38 26.80 16.12
CA GLN A 79 -13.48 27.30 15.10
C GLN A 79 -12.17 26.53 15.13
N ILE A 80 -11.68 26.13 13.96
CA ILE A 80 -10.41 25.43 13.80
C ILE A 80 -9.46 26.33 13.03
N TYR A 81 -8.27 26.51 13.59
CA TYR A 81 -7.20 27.30 12.99
C TYR A 81 -6.03 26.38 12.67
N ALA A 82 -5.48 26.47 11.46
CA ALA A 82 -4.27 25.78 11.06
C ALA A 82 -3.18 26.83 10.78
N ILE A 83 -2.06 26.73 11.48
CA ILE A 83 -0.95 27.68 11.40
C ILE A 83 0.29 26.94 10.93
N GLU A 84 0.85 27.35 9.79
CA GLU A 84 2.18 26.94 9.37
C GLU A 84 3.21 27.90 9.97
N TYR A 85 4.17 27.37 10.75
CA TYR A 85 5.19 28.20 11.41
C TYR A 85 6.51 27.45 11.57
N GLU A 86 7.61 28.06 11.12
CA GLU A 86 8.96 27.48 11.15
C GLU A 86 9.80 27.96 12.36
N GLY A 87 9.30 28.90 13.15
CA GLY A 87 10.04 29.42 14.32
C GLY A 87 9.96 28.53 15.56
N SER A 88 10.71 28.90 16.60
CA SER A 88 10.84 28.13 17.83
C SER A 88 9.67 28.29 18.81
N ASP A 89 8.94 29.40 18.74
CA ASP A 89 7.84 29.72 19.66
C ASP A 89 6.54 30.04 18.90
N VAL A 90 5.82 28.97 18.57
CA VAL A 90 4.53 29.07 17.88
C VAL A 90 3.44 29.68 18.77
N GLU A 91 3.54 29.54 20.09
CA GLU A 91 2.50 30.04 20.99
C GLU A 91 2.54 31.56 21.07
N THR A 92 3.74 32.15 21.17
CA THR A 92 3.91 33.60 21.10
C THR A 92 3.48 34.14 19.73
N PHE A 93 3.87 33.48 18.64
CA PHE A 93 3.43 33.85 17.29
C PHE A 93 1.90 33.81 17.15
N ARG A 94 1.27 32.72 17.58
CA ARG A 94 -0.18 32.53 17.57
C ARG A 94 -0.90 33.66 18.30
N GLN A 95 -0.43 34.02 19.50
CA GLN A 95 -0.99 35.11 20.28
C GLN A 95 -0.85 36.46 19.57
N ALA A 96 0.31 36.71 18.95
CA ALA A 96 0.56 37.95 18.21
C ALA A 96 -0.36 38.13 17.00
N ILE A 97 -0.74 37.04 16.32
CA ILE A 97 -1.67 37.06 15.19
C ILE A 97 -3.15 36.94 15.61
N GLY A 98 -3.45 36.93 16.91
CA GLY A 98 -4.82 36.89 17.42
C GLY A 98 -5.56 35.56 17.21
N VAL A 99 -4.84 34.45 17.02
CA VAL A 99 -5.47 33.13 16.94
C VAL A 99 -5.68 32.61 18.36
N PHE A 100 -6.92 32.37 18.75
CA PHE A 100 -7.26 31.83 20.06
C PHE A 100 -7.44 30.31 20.02
N GLY A 101 -7.47 29.69 21.20
CA GLY A 101 -7.78 28.28 21.35
C GLY A 101 -6.64 27.42 21.89
N ARG A 102 -6.90 26.12 21.93
CA ARG A 102 -6.00 25.08 22.43
C ARG A 102 -5.40 24.29 21.27
N LEU A 103 -4.12 23.96 21.35
CA LEU A 103 -3.47 23.06 20.40
C LEU A 103 -4.11 21.66 20.46
N ILE A 104 -4.61 21.18 19.33
CA ILE A 104 -5.29 19.89 19.21
C ILE A 104 -4.52 18.87 18.36
N ALA A 105 -3.72 19.33 17.39
CA ALA A 105 -2.85 18.47 16.61
C ALA A 105 -1.66 19.24 16.03
N VAL A 106 -0.59 18.52 15.72
CA VAL A 106 0.57 19.00 14.96
C VAL A 106 0.83 18.05 13.80
N PHE A 107 1.07 18.61 12.62
CA PHE A 107 1.45 17.88 11.42
C PHE A 107 2.86 18.31 10.99
N ASP A 108 3.77 17.35 10.89
CA ASP A 108 5.04 17.51 10.20
C ASP A 108 4.83 17.05 8.74
N VAL A 109 4.74 17.98 7.81
CA VAL A 109 4.51 17.72 6.38
C VAL A 109 5.83 17.78 5.62
N TYR A 110 6.15 16.73 4.87
CA TYR A 110 7.39 16.61 4.10
C TYR A 110 7.06 16.17 2.66
N PRO A 111 8.01 16.28 1.71
CA PRO A 111 7.78 15.82 0.35
C PRO A 111 7.28 14.36 0.31
N GLY A 112 6.08 14.18 -0.25
CA GLY A 112 5.45 12.87 -0.37
C GLY A 112 4.70 12.38 0.86
N GLY A 113 4.58 13.12 1.96
CA GLY A 113 3.87 12.61 3.13
C GLY A 113 3.73 13.55 4.32
N TYR A 114 3.23 13.01 5.41
CA TYR A 114 3.16 13.71 6.67
C TYR A 114 3.25 12.75 7.86
N ARG A 115 3.63 13.30 9.02
CA ARG A 115 3.45 12.66 10.32
C ARG A 115 2.56 13.56 11.16
N CYS A 116 1.72 12.99 12.01
CA CYS A 116 0.82 13.73 12.84
C CYS A 116 0.93 13.31 14.31
N GLN A 117 0.69 14.26 15.19
CA GLN A 117 0.54 14.05 16.62
C GLN A 117 -0.74 14.75 17.06
N LYS A 118 -1.67 13.99 17.65
CA LYS A 118 -2.91 14.54 18.22
C LYS A 118 -2.81 14.65 19.73
N TYR A 119 -3.48 15.65 20.27
CA TYR A 119 -3.59 15.92 21.71
C TYR A 119 -5.03 15.80 22.22
N VAL A 120 -5.95 15.37 21.35
CA VAL A 120 -7.38 15.20 21.61
C VAL A 120 -7.83 13.76 21.33
N PRO A 121 -8.93 13.29 21.97
CA PRO A 121 -9.40 11.92 21.77
C PRO A 121 -10.03 11.70 20.38
N TYR A 122 -10.67 12.72 19.81
CA TYR A 122 -11.33 12.66 18.50
C TYR A 122 -10.34 12.86 17.34
N PRO A 123 -10.67 12.42 16.11
CA PRO A 123 -9.83 12.64 14.94
C PRO A 123 -9.82 14.11 14.52
N VAL A 124 -8.66 14.61 14.11
CA VAL A 124 -8.49 15.95 13.52
C VAL A 124 -8.33 15.82 12.02
N LYS A 125 -9.16 16.54 11.25
CA LYS A 125 -9.17 16.48 9.79
C LYS A 125 -9.07 17.89 9.23
N LEU A 126 -8.12 18.11 8.34
CA LEU A 126 -8.00 19.32 7.53
C LEU A 126 -8.21 18.93 6.07
N GLY A 127 -9.22 19.51 5.43
CA GLY A 127 -9.65 19.14 4.07
C GLY A 127 -10.72 18.05 4.04
N GLU A 128 -11.38 17.93 2.88
CA GLU A 128 -12.55 17.05 2.69
C GLU A 128 -12.17 15.57 2.51
N ASP A 129 -11.04 15.31 1.85
CA ASP A 129 -10.60 13.97 1.45
C ASP A 129 -9.27 13.60 2.14
N PRO A 130 -9.07 12.33 2.54
CA PRO A 130 -7.84 11.88 3.21
C PRO A 130 -6.58 11.76 2.34
N TYR A 131 -6.70 11.72 1.02
CA TYR A 131 -5.59 11.69 0.06
C TYR A 131 -5.07 13.09 -0.25
N ASN A 132 -5.95 14.10 -0.17
CA ASN A 132 -5.62 15.51 -0.43
C ASN A 132 -5.56 16.36 0.85
N GLY A 133 -5.99 15.81 1.99
CA GLY A 133 -6.06 16.47 3.29
C GLY A 133 -5.10 15.91 4.34
N LEU A 134 -5.09 16.52 5.52
CA LEU A 134 -4.29 16.10 6.67
C LEU A 134 -5.19 15.52 7.75
N TRP A 135 -5.05 14.22 8.01
CA TRP A 135 -5.90 13.49 8.96
C TRP A 135 -5.06 12.90 10.08
N CYS A 136 -5.50 13.08 11.33
CA CYS A 136 -4.84 12.53 12.50
C CYS A 136 -5.84 11.86 13.47
N PRO A 137 -5.78 10.53 13.68
CA PRO A 137 -4.91 9.60 12.98
C PRO A 137 -5.26 9.49 11.48
N PRO A 138 -4.32 9.08 10.61
CA PRO A 138 -4.64 8.74 9.22
C PRO A 138 -5.76 7.67 9.14
N PRO A 139 -6.67 7.74 8.16
CA PRO A 139 -7.87 6.89 8.11
C PRO A 139 -7.60 5.52 7.48
N PHE A 140 -6.51 4.87 7.87
CA PHE A 140 -6.18 3.53 7.43
C PHE A 140 -6.45 2.56 8.57
N GLU A 141 -7.20 1.49 8.29
CA GLU A 141 -7.65 0.55 9.30
C GLU A 141 -6.48 -0.23 9.92
N ASN A 142 -6.57 -0.48 11.23
CA ASN A 142 -5.59 -1.25 12.01
C ASN A 142 -5.69 -2.78 11.81
N LYS A 143 -6.37 -3.25 10.75
CA LYS A 143 -6.65 -4.69 10.58
C LYS A 143 -5.40 -5.55 10.52
N THR A 144 -4.27 -4.99 10.11
CA THR A 144 -3.00 -5.70 9.93
C THR A 144 -2.02 -5.55 11.10
N VAL A 145 -2.21 -4.57 12.00
CA VAL A 145 -1.27 -4.28 13.09
C VAL A 145 -2.03 -3.96 14.38
N ALA A 146 -2.48 -5.01 15.07
CA ALA A 146 -3.22 -4.89 16.32
C ALA A 146 -2.39 -4.17 17.40
N GLY A 147 -3.00 -3.24 18.13
CA GLY A 147 -2.34 -2.48 19.21
C GLY A 147 -1.49 -1.30 18.75
N CYS A 148 -1.46 -0.98 17.45
CA CYS A 148 -0.70 0.16 16.93
C CYS A 148 -1.63 1.23 16.34
N THR A 149 -1.27 2.51 16.48
CA THR A 149 -2.03 3.64 15.92
C THR A 149 -1.29 4.20 14.72
N PRO A 150 -1.96 4.48 13.59
CA PRO A 150 -1.29 5.12 12.48
C PRO A 150 -0.98 6.57 12.86
N ILE A 151 0.27 6.98 12.60
CA ILE A 151 0.81 8.28 12.96
C ILE A 151 1.31 9.06 11.75
N GLY A 152 1.34 8.47 10.56
CA GLY A 152 1.83 9.16 9.37
C GLY A 152 1.65 8.37 8.09
N LEU A 153 1.87 9.08 7.00
CA LEU A 153 1.80 8.57 5.62
C LEU A 153 3.03 9.01 4.85
N THR A 154 3.54 8.14 3.99
CA THR A 154 4.64 8.44 3.08
C THR A 154 4.36 7.81 1.72
N SER A 155 4.47 8.59 0.67
CA SER A 155 4.40 8.13 -0.71
C SER A 155 5.71 7.46 -1.11
N ARG A 156 5.59 6.25 -1.64
CA ARG A 156 6.67 5.43 -2.20
C ARG A 156 6.41 5.20 -3.69
N GLY A 157 6.14 6.29 -4.41
CA GLY A 157 5.79 6.25 -5.84
C GLY A 157 4.37 5.76 -6.07
N ARG A 158 4.19 4.47 -6.36
CA ARG A 158 2.87 3.87 -6.64
C ARG A 158 2.13 3.38 -5.40
N TRP A 159 2.76 3.46 -4.23
CA TRP A 159 2.24 2.92 -2.97
C TRP A 159 2.27 3.97 -1.87
N LEU A 160 1.31 3.90 -0.97
CA LEU A 160 1.29 4.68 0.27
C LEU A 160 1.76 3.77 1.42
N GLN A 161 2.82 4.19 2.09
CA GLN A 161 3.31 3.57 3.31
C GLN A 161 2.67 4.24 4.52
N VAL A 162 1.93 3.47 5.32
CA VAL A 162 1.37 3.92 6.58
C VAL A 162 2.38 3.65 7.71
N GLN A 163 2.68 4.68 8.49
CA GLN A 163 3.57 4.59 9.64
C GLN A 163 2.73 4.38 10.91
N TYR A 164 3.11 3.41 11.72
CA TYR A 164 2.41 3.07 12.96
C TYR A 164 3.29 3.31 14.18
N ARG A 165 2.65 3.71 15.29
CA ARG A 165 3.24 3.73 16.62
C ARG A 165 2.51 2.71 17.49
N CYS A 166 3.26 1.74 17.98
CA CYS A 166 2.79 0.74 18.92
C CYS A 166 3.16 1.17 20.35
N SER A 167 2.27 0.90 21.29
CA SER A 167 2.47 1.13 22.73
C SER A 167 2.77 -0.18 23.44
#